data_AF-A0A0Q6Z3A3-F1
#
_entry.id   AF-A0A0Q6Z3A3-F1
#
_cell.length_a   1.000
_cell.length_b   1.000
_cell.length_c   1.000
_cell.angle_alpha   90.00
_cell.angle_beta   90.00
_cell.angle_gamma   90.00
#
_symmetry.space_group_name_H-M   'P 1'
#
loop_
_entity.id
_entity.type
_entity.pdbx_description
1 polymer ?
#
loop_
_entity_poly.entity_id
_entity_poly.type
_entity_poly.pdbx_seq_one_letter_code
_entity_poly.pdbx_strand_id
1 'polypeptide(L)'
;MPSVSTSLCRAAAVAACAIVLAASNARAESCANPNALGTSRTLVVDPAEHRLIGSMQYPETLPLRDHEVVLTFDDGPLPKHTKPILATLAAECVKATFFIVGQMATAYPETLREVYAAGHTIGTHTQHHPLGMNKMPLDKAEAEIADGITSTAAALGNPAEVAPFVRIPGLRRSPAIEGYLASKGLMAWSADFPADDWHHISSAKVVQTALTRLEAKGRGVLLLHDIQQRTQDALPVILRELKARGYRIVHVVPATAKRPKTPTQPWQWHISPSDPSLISAAPEAMRFVFTPPKAHPSAVAKVNAVSAVSSSARRGKTHARSDMIWLARTGAARPDAAARLLSPVPVAFQLSGQQRRTHTASGDTLSRR
;
A
#
# COMPACT_ATOMS: atom_id res chain seq x y z
N MET A 1 -48.60 76.51 -35.24
CA MET A 1 -47.74 75.59 -36.01
C MET A 1 -46.28 76.02 -35.78
N PRO A 2 -45.27 75.12 -35.83
CA PRO A 2 -44.76 74.22 -34.78
C PRO A 2 -43.31 74.59 -34.33
N SER A 3 -42.64 73.67 -33.59
CA SER A 3 -41.16 73.55 -33.35
C SER A 3 -40.74 73.77 -31.88
N VAL A 4 -40.58 72.72 -31.08
CA VAL A 4 -39.36 71.86 -30.89
C VAL A 4 -38.13 72.65 -30.40
N SER A 5 -37.74 72.41 -29.14
CA SER A 5 -36.37 71.93 -28.80
C SER A 5 -36.27 71.59 -27.32
N THR A 6 -36.17 70.30 -27.01
CA THR A 6 -35.86 69.74 -25.69
C THR A 6 -34.34 69.66 -25.53
N SER A 7 -33.82 70.27 -24.46
CA SER A 7 -32.42 70.16 -24.06
C SER A 7 -32.18 68.89 -23.24
N LEU A 8 -31.12 68.17 -23.62
CA LEU A 8 -30.62 66.95 -22.99
C LEU A 8 -29.71 67.24 -21.79
N CYS A 9 -29.55 66.19 -20.97
CA CYS A 9 -28.31 65.77 -20.30
C CYS A 9 -27.90 66.43 -18.97
N ARG A 10 -28.11 65.73 -17.85
CA ARG A 10 -27.15 64.77 -17.24
C ARG A 10 -27.57 64.42 -15.80
N ALA A 11 -27.86 63.16 -15.53
CA ALA A 11 -27.84 62.61 -14.18
C ALA A 11 -26.89 61.41 -14.16
N ALA A 12 -25.88 61.47 -13.31
CA ALA A 12 -24.93 60.39 -13.06
C ALA A 12 -25.56 59.39 -12.09
N ALA A 13 -25.60 58.11 -12.47
CA ALA A 13 -25.95 57.00 -11.57
C ALA A 13 -24.69 56.22 -11.24
N VAL A 14 -24.29 56.25 -9.96
CA VAL A 14 -23.25 55.39 -9.40
C VAL A 14 -23.90 54.06 -9.04
N ALA A 15 -23.58 53.00 -9.80
CA ALA A 15 -24.01 51.65 -9.47
C ALA A 15 -22.99 51.02 -8.50
N ALA A 16 -23.36 50.89 -7.23
CA ALA A 16 -22.62 50.10 -6.25
C ALA A 16 -22.89 48.61 -6.50
N CYS A 17 -21.90 47.89 -7.03
CA CYS A 17 -21.98 46.45 -7.22
C CYS A 17 -21.50 45.76 -5.93
N ALA A 18 -22.43 45.28 -5.11
CA ALA A 18 -22.12 44.47 -3.93
C ALA A 18 -21.74 43.05 -4.37
N ILE A 19 -20.46 42.71 -4.29
CA ILE A 19 -19.98 41.33 -4.48
C ILE A 19 -20.30 40.55 -3.21
N VAL A 20 -21.33 39.71 -3.28
CA VAL A 20 -21.61 38.71 -2.24
C VAL A 20 -20.60 37.57 -2.39
N LEU A 21 -19.59 37.55 -1.52
CA LEU A 21 -18.71 36.40 -1.32
C LEU A 21 -19.54 35.29 -0.66
N ALA A 22 -20.10 34.39 -1.47
CA ALA A 22 -20.64 33.13 -0.98
C ALA A 22 -19.48 32.27 -0.48
N ALA A 23 -19.26 32.26 0.82
CA ALA A 23 -18.40 31.28 1.47
C ALA A 23 -19.08 29.90 1.33
N SER A 24 -18.59 29.10 0.38
CA SER A 24 -18.97 27.70 0.23
C SER A 24 -18.48 26.93 1.45
N ASN A 25 -19.30 26.85 2.50
CA ASN A 25 -19.13 25.85 3.54
C ASN A 25 -19.29 24.49 2.85
N ALA A 26 -18.17 23.84 2.52
CA ALA A 26 -18.13 22.45 2.10
C ALA A 26 -18.67 21.60 3.25
N ARG A 27 -19.99 21.39 3.27
CA ARG A 27 -20.60 20.39 4.13
C ARG A 27 -20.05 19.05 3.67
N ALA A 28 -19.48 18.28 4.60
CA ALA A 28 -19.21 16.88 4.37
C ALA A 28 -20.48 16.28 3.78
N GLU A 29 -20.37 15.73 2.57
CA GLU A 29 -21.49 15.10 1.87
C GLU A 29 -22.11 14.09 2.85
N SER A 30 -23.32 14.39 3.32
CA SER A 30 -23.94 13.65 4.40
C SER A 30 -24.19 12.25 3.90
N CYS A 31 -23.52 11.26 4.51
CA CYS A 31 -23.72 9.86 4.19
C CYS A 31 -25.22 9.51 4.26
N ALA A 32 -25.77 8.97 3.16
CA ALA A 32 -27.18 8.60 3.12
C ALA A 32 -27.51 7.42 4.06
N ASN A 33 -26.51 6.65 4.47
CA ASN A 33 -26.65 5.53 5.40
C ASN A 33 -26.27 5.95 6.83
N PRO A 34 -27.24 6.09 7.77
CA PRO A 34 -26.94 6.46 9.16
C PRO A 34 -26.16 5.37 9.91
N ASN A 35 -26.14 4.15 9.38
CA ASN A 35 -25.41 3.00 9.91
C ASN A 35 -24.14 2.71 9.11
N ALA A 36 -23.64 3.63 8.29
CA ALA A 36 -22.37 3.44 7.60
C ALA A 36 -21.20 3.35 8.59
N LEU A 37 -20.17 2.57 8.25
CA LEU A 37 -18.88 2.59 8.96
C LEU A 37 -18.25 4.00 8.92
N GLY A 38 -18.30 4.64 7.74
CA GLY A 38 -17.80 5.98 7.51
C GLY A 38 -16.27 6.07 7.48
N THR A 39 -15.79 7.20 6.97
CA THR A 39 -14.38 7.60 7.09
C THR A 39 -14.21 8.39 8.38
N SER A 40 -13.45 7.86 9.34
CA SER A 40 -13.33 8.45 10.69
C SER A 40 -12.54 9.75 10.72
N ARG A 41 -11.51 9.86 9.87
CA ARG A 41 -10.71 11.07 9.67
C ARG A 41 -9.94 11.00 8.37
N THR A 42 -9.53 12.17 7.90
CA THR A 42 -8.53 12.31 6.83
C THR A 42 -7.16 12.54 7.45
N LEU A 43 -6.18 11.73 7.05
CA LEU A 43 -4.77 11.92 7.36
C LEU A 43 -4.10 12.62 6.16
N VAL A 44 -3.58 13.82 6.39
CA VAL A 44 -2.87 14.58 5.35
C VAL A 44 -1.37 14.34 5.52
N VAL A 45 -0.74 13.70 4.55
CA VAL A 45 0.70 13.33 4.62
C VAL A 45 1.53 14.17 3.68
N ASP A 46 2.74 14.53 4.12
CA ASP A 46 3.74 15.19 3.27
C ASP A 46 4.71 14.14 2.70
N PRO A 47 4.68 13.88 1.37
CA PRO A 47 5.59 12.96 0.70
C PRO A 47 7.08 13.30 0.90
N ALA A 48 7.41 14.56 1.14
CA ALA A 48 8.79 15.00 1.27
C ALA A 48 9.41 14.63 2.62
N GLU A 49 8.57 14.53 3.67
CA GLU A 49 8.99 14.24 5.05
C GLU A 49 9.10 12.74 5.30
N HIS A 50 8.08 11.98 4.91
CA HIS A 50 8.03 10.53 5.09
C HIS A 50 7.95 9.86 3.73
N ARG A 51 9.12 9.50 3.19
CA ARG A 51 9.25 9.07 1.79
C ARG A 51 8.95 7.60 1.57
N LEU A 52 9.16 6.75 2.58
CA LEU A 52 9.01 5.30 2.48
C LEU A 52 8.13 4.81 3.63
N ILE A 53 7.00 4.17 3.33
CA ILE A 53 6.07 3.71 4.37
C ILE A 53 5.51 2.31 4.13
N GLY A 54 5.16 1.64 5.22
CA GLY A 54 4.52 0.33 5.24
C GLY A 54 5.47 -0.74 5.79
N SER A 55 5.07 -1.34 6.90
CA SER A 55 5.89 -2.23 7.73
C SER A 55 6.28 -3.55 7.07
N MET A 56 5.72 -3.88 5.89
CA MET A 56 6.21 -5.02 5.11
C MET A 56 7.62 -4.80 4.56
N GLN A 57 8.07 -3.56 4.40
CA GLN A 57 9.34 -3.24 3.73
C GLN A 57 10.18 -2.18 4.42
N TYR A 58 9.56 -1.33 5.23
CA TYR A 58 10.18 -0.15 5.81
C TYR A 58 9.95 -0.10 7.32
N PRO A 59 10.85 0.58 8.07
CA PRO A 59 10.67 0.76 9.51
C PRO A 59 9.52 1.72 9.86
N GLU A 60 9.16 2.60 8.93
CA GLU A 60 8.07 3.56 9.09
C GLU A 60 6.78 3.07 8.41
N THR A 61 5.65 3.49 8.94
CA THR A 61 4.30 3.37 8.36
C THR A 61 3.49 4.61 8.72
N LEU A 62 2.24 4.68 8.26
CA LEU A 62 1.36 5.80 8.55
C LEU A 62 1.11 5.95 10.06
N PRO A 63 1.01 7.19 10.58
CA PRO A 63 0.70 7.49 11.97
C PRO A 63 -0.77 7.24 12.30
N LEU A 64 -1.11 5.96 12.28
CA LEU A 64 -2.43 5.43 12.60
C LEU A 64 -2.54 5.22 14.11
N ARG A 65 -3.70 5.56 14.65
CA ARG A 65 -4.07 5.26 16.04
C ARG A 65 -4.47 3.79 16.14
N ASP A 66 -4.67 3.35 17.37
CA ASP A 66 -5.18 2.02 17.61
C ASP A 66 -6.54 1.84 16.95
N HIS A 67 -6.76 0.64 16.39
CA HIS A 67 -7.95 0.29 15.63
C HIS A 67 -8.20 1.20 14.39
N GLU A 68 -7.16 1.79 13.79
CA GLU A 68 -7.28 2.52 12.52
C GLU A 68 -6.74 1.70 11.34
N VAL A 69 -7.48 1.71 10.22
CA VAL A 69 -7.15 0.97 9.00
C VAL A 69 -7.23 1.89 7.80
N VAL A 70 -6.26 1.78 6.90
CA VAL A 70 -6.30 2.39 5.57
C VAL A 70 -6.53 1.30 4.53
N LEU A 71 -7.56 1.46 3.70
CA LEU A 71 -7.84 0.54 2.61
C LEU A 71 -7.09 0.99 1.36
N THR A 72 -6.38 0.07 0.71
CA THR A 72 -5.68 0.33 -0.53
C THR A 72 -5.99 -0.74 -1.58
N PHE A 73 -6.14 -0.32 -2.83
CA PHE A 73 -6.44 -1.19 -3.97
C PHE A 73 -5.42 -0.99 -5.09
N ASP A 74 -4.80 -2.08 -5.56
CA ASP A 74 -3.82 -2.07 -6.64
C ASP A 74 -4.40 -2.64 -7.94
N ASP A 75 -3.69 -2.34 -9.05
CA ASP A 75 -3.86 -2.85 -10.42
C ASP A 75 -5.00 -2.26 -11.26
N GLY A 76 -5.95 -1.58 -10.64
CA GLY A 76 -7.12 -1.04 -11.32
C GLY A 76 -6.86 0.17 -12.24
N PRO A 77 -7.94 0.71 -12.84
CA PRO A 77 -9.32 0.23 -12.69
C PRO A 77 -9.68 -0.87 -13.69
N LEU A 78 -10.51 -1.82 -13.29
CA LEU A 78 -11.18 -2.79 -14.16
C LEU A 78 -12.70 -2.70 -13.92
N PRO A 79 -13.49 -2.14 -14.85
CA PRO A 79 -14.89 -1.75 -14.60
C PRO A 79 -15.78 -2.86 -14.02
N LYS A 80 -15.51 -4.12 -14.40
CA LYS A 80 -16.24 -5.31 -13.91
C LYS A 80 -16.17 -5.46 -12.39
N HIS A 81 -15.07 -5.06 -11.76
CA HIS A 81 -14.79 -5.27 -10.34
C HIS A 81 -14.64 -3.95 -9.56
N THR A 82 -13.99 -2.94 -10.15
CA THR A 82 -13.84 -1.61 -9.54
C THR A 82 -15.20 -0.97 -9.26
N LYS A 83 -16.17 -1.02 -10.19
CA LYS A 83 -17.48 -0.38 -9.96
C LYS A 83 -18.28 -0.99 -8.80
N PRO A 84 -18.41 -2.33 -8.69
CA PRO A 84 -18.99 -2.95 -7.50
C PRO A 84 -18.26 -2.62 -6.19
N ILE A 85 -16.92 -2.52 -6.22
CA ILE A 85 -16.12 -2.09 -5.08
C ILE A 85 -16.45 -0.64 -4.69
N LEU A 86 -16.52 0.27 -5.65
CA LEU A 86 -16.93 1.67 -5.41
C LEU A 86 -18.34 1.75 -4.81
N ALA A 87 -19.29 0.96 -5.32
CA ALA A 87 -20.64 0.90 -4.76
C ALA A 87 -20.65 0.44 -3.30
N THR A 88 -19.81 -0.56 -2.96
CA THR A 88 -19.65 -1.05 -1.58
C THR A 88 -19.04 0.02 -0.67
N LEU A 89 -17.99 0.70 -1.12
CA LEU A 89 -17.36 1.79 -0.37
C LEU A 89 -18.32 2.97 -0.16
N ALA A 90 -19.12 3.31 -1.18
CA ALA A 90 -20.12 4.36 -1.12
C ALA A 90 -21.26 4.03 -0.14
N ALA A 91 -21.75 2.78 -0.12
CA ALA A 91 -22.78 2.33 0.83
C ALA A 91 -22.34 2.44 2.29
N GLU A 92 -21.03 2.33 2.54
CA GLU A 92 -20.41 2.47 3.86
C GLU A 92 -19.76 3.85 4.08
N CYS A 93 -19.89 4.78 3.12
CA CYS A 93 -19.28 6.11 3.18
C CYS A 93 -17.78 6.11 3.53
N VAL A 94 -17.09 5.09 3.02
CA VAL A 94 -15.66 4.86 3.21
C VAL A 94 -14.89 5.41 2.02
N LYS A 95 -13.77 6.10 2.29
CA LYS A 95 -12.80 6.47 1.26
C LYS A 95 -11.54 5.61 1.37
N ALA A 96 -10.95 5.28 0.23
CA ALA A 96 -9.77 4.44 0.09
C ALA A 96 -8.70 5.12 -0.80
N THR A 97 -7.54 4.46 -0.94
CA THR A 97 -6.50 4.85 -1.90
C THR A 97 -6.38 3.79 -3.00
N PHE A 98 -6.37 4.20 -4.26
CA PHE A 98 -6.23 3.32 -5.41
C PHE A 98 -4.90 3.59 -6.10
N PHE A 99 -4.07 2.55 -6.27
CA PHE A 99 -2.81 2.61 -7.00
C PHE A 99 -3.04 2.11 -8.43
N ILE A 100 -3.08 3.06 -9.35
CA ILE A 100 -3.55 2.83 -10.72
C ILE A 100 -2.41 2.43 -11.64
N VAL A 101 -2.63 1.37 -12.42
CA VAL A 101 -1.72 1.01 -13.51
C VAL A 101 -2.05 1.89 -14.71
N GLY A 102 -1.04 2.55 -15.28
CA GLY A 102 -1.24 3.54 -16.35
C GLY A 102 -1.92 2.96 -17.60
N GLN A 103 -1.60 1.72 -17.99
CA GLN A 103 -2.29 1.03 -19.09
C GLN A 103 -3.80 0.86 -18.80
N MET A 104 -4.18 0.60 -17.54
CA MET A 104 -5.57 0.45 -17.14
C MET A 104 -6.30 1.79 -17.09
N ALA A 105 -5.62 2.86 -16.67
CA ALA A 105 -6.13 4.23 -16.76
C ALA A 105 -6.47 4.61 -18.22
N THR A 106 -5.59 4.29 -19.16
CA THR A 106 -5.80 4.53 -20.59
C THR A 106 -6.94 3.69 -21.16
N ALA A 107 -7.07 2.43 -20.72
CA ALA A 107 -8.13 1.54 -21.18
C ALA A 107 -9.51 1.89 -20.62
N TYR A 108 -9.58 2.40 -19.39
CA TYR A 108 -10.83 2.64 -18.67
C TYR A 108 -10.88 4.03 -17.98
N PRO A 109 -10.70 5.13 -18.72
CA PRO A 109 -10.59 6.47 -18.16
C PRO A 109 -11.86 6.91 -17.42
N GLU A 110 -13.05 6.52 -17.91
CA GLU A 110 -14.30 6.86 -17.23
C GLU A 110 -14.41 6.22 -15.84
N THR A 111 -13.96 4.97 -15.70
CA THR A 111 -13.98 4.30 -14.38
C THR A 111 -12.97 4.93 -13.44
N LEU A 112 -11.79 5.35 -13.92
CA LEU A 112 -10.86 6.11 -13.09
C LEU A 112 -11.47 7.44 -12.61
N ARG A 113 -12.16 8.17 -13.48
CA ARG A 113 -12.87 9.40 -13.10
C ARG A 113 -13.98 9.15 -12.10
N GLU A 114 -14.69 8.02 -12.19
CA GLU A 114 -15.66 7.59 -11.17
C GLU A 114 -14.99 7.35 -9.81
N VAL A 115 -13.81 6.69 -9.77
CA VAL A 115 -13.03 6.51 -8.53
C VAL A 115 -12.66 7.87 -7.93
N TYR A 116 -12.16 8.80 -8.75
CA TYR A 116 -11.77 10.13 -8.30
C TYR A 116 -12.97 10.97 -7.84
N ALA A 117 -14.05 11.01 -8.62
CA ALA A 117 -15.28 11.73 -8.31
C ALA A 117 -15.95 11.20 -7.03
N ALA A 118 -15.79 9.91 -6.72
CA ALA A 118 -16.19 9.32 -5.44
C ALA A 118 -15.31 9.78 -4.26
N GLY A 119 -14.32 10.66 -4.46
CA GLY A 119 -13.50 11.26 -3.41
C GLY A 119 -12.39 10.36 -2.87
N HIS A 120 -12.03 9.31 -3.60
CA HIS A 120 -10.89 8.46 -3.25
C HIS A 120 -9.56 9.10 -3.64
N THR A 121 -8.47 8.65 -3.02
CA THR A 121 -7.12 9.10 -3.39
C THR A 121 -6.59 8.25 -4.53
N ILE A 122 -6.04 8.89 -5.56
CA ILE A 122 -5.43 8.22 -6.71
C ILE A 122 -3.91 8.30 -6.60
N GLY A 123 -3.25 7.18 -6.33
CA GLY A 123 -1.82 6.98 -6.52
C GLY A 123 -1.54 6.19 -7.79
N THR A 124 -0.27 5.85 -8.05
CA THR A 124 0.13 5.12 -9.27
C THR A 124 0.88 3.84 -8.99
N HIS A 125 0.77 2.90 -9.93
CA HIS A 125 1.33 1.54 -9.85
C HIS A 125 2.13 1.16 -11.11
N THR A 126 2.90 2.12 -11.62
CA THR A 126 3.63 2.10 -12.90
C THR A 126 2.73 1.99 -14.14
N GLN A 127 3.34 1.98 -15.32
CA GLN A 127 2.63 1.95 -16.59
C GLN A 127 2.09 0.56 -16.92
N HIS A 128 2.93 -0.47 -16.83
CA HIS A 128 2.60 -1.83 -17.28
C HIS A 128 2.70 -2.90 -16.19
N HIS A 129 2.89 -2.50 -14.94
CA HIS A 129 3.00 -3.41 -13.79
C HIS A 129 4.09 -4.51 -13.94
N PRO A 130 5.36 -4.19 -14.27
CA PRO A 130 6.40 -5.22 -14.39
C PRO A 130 6.84 -5.72 -13.01
N LEU A 131 6.69 -7.03 -12.75
CA LEU A 131 7.25 -7.66 -11.55
C LEU A 131 8.80 -7.68 -11.53
N GLY A 132 9.46 -7.16 -12.56
CA GLY A 132 10.91 -7.08 -12.67
C GLY A 132 11.52 -5.76 -12.17
N MET A 133 10.74 -4.83 -11.61
CA MET A 133 11.19 -3.46 -11.28
C MET A 133 12.58 -3.43 -10.61
N ASN A 134 12.78 -4.18 -9.53
CA ASN A 134 14.05 -4.18 -8.78
C ASN A 134 15.29 -4.69 -9.53
N LYS A 135 15.12 -5.35 -10.68
CA LYS A 135 16.20 -5.91 -11.51
C LYS A 135 16.30 -5.22 -12.88
N MET A 136 15.36 -4.34 -13.19
CA MET A 136 15.31 -3.61 -14.44
C MET A 136 16.39 -2.52 -14.45
N PRO A 137 16.98 -2.20 -15.62
CA PRO A 137 17.77 -0.99 -15.78
C PRO A 137 17.02 0.24 -15.27
N LEU A 138 17.71 1.15 -14.57
CA LEU A 138 17.07 2.26 -13.86
C LEU A 138 16.27 3.15 -14.80
N ASP A 139 16.81 3.51 -15.96
CA ASP A 139 16.14 4.29 -17.01
C ASP A 139 14.78 3.72 -17.41
N LYS A 140 14.67 2.40 -17.53
CA LYS A 140 13.40 1.74 -17.84
C LYS A 140 12.42 1.75 -16.65
N ALA A 141 12.93 1.59 -15.44
CA ALA A 141 12.10 1.68 -14.23
C ALA A 141 11.57 3.11 -14.02
N GLU A 142 12.39 4.12 -14.32
CA GLU A 142 12.00 5.53 -14.31
C GLU A 142 10.90 5.80 -15.33
N ALA A 143 11.05 5.29 -16.56
CA ALA A 143 10.03 5.38 -17.60
C ALA A 143 8.72 4.72 -17.18
N GLU A 144 8.75 3.50 -16.62
CA GLU A 144 7.57 2.82 -16.10
C GLU A 144 6.80 3.65 -15.06
N ILE A 145 7.51 4.35 -14.18
CA ILE A 145 6.90 5.21 -13.16
C ILE A 145 6.36 6.49 -13.82
N ALA A 146 7.16 7.16 -14.64
CA ALA A 146 6.81 8.44 -15.26
C ALA A 146 5.63 8.31 -16.24
N ASP A 147 5.64 7.25 -17.06
CA ASP A 147 4.58 6.97 -18.02
C ASP A 147 3.28 6.59 -17.30
N GLY A 148 3.38 5.82 -16.20
CA GLY A 148 2.23 5.47 -15.36
C GLY A 148 1.55 6.70 -14.77
N ILE A 149 2.34 7.64 -14.26
CA ILE A 149 1.85 8.95 -13.78
C ILE A 149 1.22 9.74 -14.92
N THR A 150 1.88 9.81 -16.07
CA THR A 150 1.41 10.56 -17.24
C THR A 150 0.07 10.02 -17.75
N SER A 151 -0.05 8.71 -17.93
CA SER A 151 -1.29 8.07 -18.39
C SER A 151 -2.44 8.27 -17.40
N THR A 152 -2.16 8.13 -16.09
CA THR A 152 -3.16 8.35 -15.03
C THR A 152 -3.63 9.80 -15.01
N ALA A 153 -2.70 10.76 -15.08
CA ALA A 153 -3.01 12.19 -15.13
C ALA A 153 -3.83 12.56 -16.37
N ALA A 154 -3.47 12.01 -17.54
CA ALA A 154 -4.19 12.24 -18.79
C ALA A 154 -5.63 11.70 -18.73
N ALA A 155 -5.83 10.51 -18.14
CA ALA A 155 -7.15 9.93 -17.97
C ALA A 155 -8.04 10.77 -17.03
N LEU A 156 -7.49 11.32 -15.94
CA LEU A 156 -8.20 12.26 -15.05
C LEU A 156 -8.47 13.62 -15.70
N GLY A 157 -7.60 14.06 -16.60
CA GLY A 157 -7.70 15.37 -17.26
C GLY A 157 -7.02 16.50 -16.48
N ASN A 158 -6.45 16.21 -15.30
CA ASN A 158 -5.74 17.17 -14.47
C ASN A 158 -4.63 16.47 -13.65
N PRO A 159 -3.34 16.75 -13.94
CA PRO A 159 -2.23 16.14 -13.22
C PRO A 159 -2.22 16.40 -11.70
N ALA A 160 -2.81 17.50 -11.23
CA ALA A 160 -2.88 17.82 -9.81
C ALA A 160 -3.77 16.86 -9.00
N GLU A 161 -4.53 16.00 -9.66
CA GLU A 161 -5.44 15.03 -9.06
C GLU A 161 -4.78 13.67 -8.79
N VAL A 162 -3.60 13.45 -9.37
CA VAL A 162 -2.76 12.29 -9.04
C VAL A 162 -1.96 12.62 -7.79
N ALA A 163 -2.21 11.89 -6.71
CA ALA A 163 -1.42 12.01 -5.50
C ALA A 163 0.03 11.56 -5.80
N PRO A 164 1.05 12.21 -5.21
CA PRO A 164 2.46 11.83 -5.31
C PRO A 164 2.78 10.56 -4.51
N PHE A 165 1.93 9.54 -4.63
CA PHE A 165 2.02 8.24 -3.97
C PHE A 165 2.25 7.18 -5.05
N VAL A 166 3.32 6.41 -4.90
CA VAL A 166 3.65 5.32 -5.81
C VAL A 166 3.77 4.03 -5.01
N ARG A 167 3.09 2.98 -5.44
CA ARG A 167 3.37 1.62 -4.98
C ARG A 167 4.11 0.89 -6.08
N ILE A 168 5.17 0.17 -5.74
CA ILE A 168 5.99 -0.55 -6.74
C ILE A 168 5.39 -1.96 -6.96
N PRO A 169 5.13 -2.40 -8.20
CA PRO A 169 4.58 -3.71 -8.54
C PRO A 169 5.18 -4.88 -7.77
N GLY A 170 4.30 -5.69 -7.17
CA GLY A 170 4.67 -6.83 -6.33
C GLY A 170 5.56 -6.48 -5.13
N LEU A 171 5.59 -5.19 -4.73
CA LEU A 171 6.50 -4.63 -3.74
C LEU A 171 7.98 -4.87 -4.10
N ARG A 172 8.32 -5.06 -5.39
CA ARG A 172 9.69 -5.37 -5.82
C ARG A 172 10.52 -4.11 -6.04
N ARG A 173 11.00 -3.55 -4.94
CA ARG A 173 11.79 -2.30 -4.87
C ARG A 173 13.30 -2.50 -4.97
N SER A 174 14.02 -1.40 -5.25
CA SER A 174 15.48 -1.30 -5.12
C SER A 174 15.85 0.10 -4.60
N PRO A 175 17.03 0.26 -3.96
CA PRO A 175 17.49 1.58 -3.49
C PRO A 175 17.58 2.63 -4.61
N ALA A 176 17.89 2.21 -5.85
CA ALA A 176 17.94 3.10 -7.00
C ALA A 176 16.55 3.65 -7.35
N ILE A 177 15.52 2.79 -7.36
CA ILE A 177 14.13 3.21 -7.61
C ILE A 177 13.63 4.10 -6.48
N GLU A 178 13.90 3.73 -5.22
CA GLU A 178 13.54 4.55 -4.05
C GLU A 178 14.21 5.93 -4.10
N GLY A 179 15.47 6.00 -4.50
CA GLY A 179 16.21 7.25 -4.73
C GLY A 179 15.60 8.10 -5.84
N TYR A 180 15.18 7.49 -6.95
CA TYR A 180 14.47 8.18 -8.02
C TYR A 180 13.13 8.76 -7.52
N LEU A 181 12.30 7.96 -6.84
CA LEU A 181 11.04 8.43 -6.26
C LEU A 181 11.26 9.63 -5.33
N ALA A 182 12.25 9.54 -4.44
CA ALA A 182 12.62 10.64 -3.56
C ALA A 182 13.04 11.91 -4.34
N SER A 183 13.81 11.77 -5.43
CA SER A 183 14.23 12.89 -6.27
C SER A 183 13.06 13.60 -6.97
N LYS A 184 11.92 12.91 -7.14
CA LYS A 184 10.68 13.44 -7.73
C LYS A 184 9.67 13.91 -6.68
N GLY A 185 10.00 13.84 -5.39
CA GLY A 185 9.06 14.14 -4.31
C GLY A 185 7.91 13.13 -4.22
N LEU A 186 8.13 11.90 -4.68
CA LEU A 186 7.15 10.82 -4.65
C LEU A 186 7.37 9.96 -3.39
N MET A 187 6.28 9.66 -2.70
CA MET A 187 6.26 8.76 -1.55
C MET A 187 6.08 7.32 -2.04
N ALA A 188 6.99 6.43 -1.65
CA ALA A 188 6.88 5.00 -1.90
C ALA A 188 6.00 4.33 -0.83
N TRP A 189 4.89 3.76 -1.28
CA TRP A 189 3.95 3.03 -0.46
C TRP A 189 4.20 1.53 -0.56
N SER A 190 4.48 0.91 0.57
CA SER A 190 4.25 -0.51 0.80
C SER A 190 2.86 -0.72 1.39
N ALA A 191 2.67 -1.82 2.09
CA ALA A 191 1.52 -2.07 2.96
C ALA A 191 2.01 -2.55 4.33
N ASP A 192 1.10 -2.63 5.30
CA ASP A 192 1.41 -3.26 6.58
C ASP A 192 1.06 -4.74 6.57
N PHE A 193 -0.01 -5.12 5.86
CA PHE A 193 -0.41 -6.50 5.67
C PHE A 193 -1.28 -6.66 4.40
N PRO A 194 -1.13 -7.79 3.68
CA PRO A 194 -2.01 -8.12 2.57
C PRO A 194 -3.19 -9.01 2.98
N ALA A 195 -4.26 -9.01 2.17
CA ALA A 195 -5.31 -10.03 2.25
C ALA A 195 -5.04 -11.29 1.41
N ASP A 196 -3.93 -11.32 0.67
CA ASP A 196 -3.52 -12.41 -0.24
C ASP A 196 -4.53 -12.66 -1.37
N ASP A 197 -5.30 -11.63 -1.74
CA ASP A 197 -6.39 -11.69 -2.71
C ASP A 197 -5.93 -11.81 -4.17
N TRP A 198 -4.63 -11.75 -4.47
CA TRP A 198 -4.08 -12.10 -5.79
C TRP A 198 -3.94 -13.62 -5.99
N HIS A 199 -3.98 -14.42 -4.91
CA HIS A 199 -3.98 -15.88 -5.01
C HIS A 199 -5.34 -16.44 -5.41
N HIS A 200 -5.38 -17.64 -5.97
CA HIS A 200 -6.60 -18.39 -6.23
C HIS A 200 -7.19 -18.95 -4.93
N ILE A 201 -7.71 -18.06 -4.08
CA ILE A 201 -8.38 -18.37 -2.81
C ILE A 201 -9.83 -17.88 -2.82
N SER A 202 -10.64 -18.36 -1.89
CA SER A 202 -12.03 -17.91 -1.72
C SER A 202 -12.10 -16.52 -1.08
N SER A 203 -13.19 -15.79 -1.31
CA SER A 203 -13.46 -14.51 -0.65
C SER A 203 -13.50 -14.66 0.88
N ALA A 204 -14.04 -15.77 1.40
CA ALA A 204 -13.99 -16.08 2.84
C ALA A 204 -12.56 -16.18 3.37
N LYS A 205 -11.62 -16.73 2.59
CA LYS A 205 -10.21 -16.78 2.97
C LYS A 205 -9.56 -15.40 2.93
N VAL A 206 -9.91 -14.55 1.96
CA VAL A 206 -9.49 -13.14 1.90
C VAL A 206 -9.93 -12.40 3.16
N VAL A 207 -11.20 -12.53 3.56
CA VAL A 207 -11.74 -11.95 4.81
C VAL A 207 -10.94 -12.42 6.03
N GLN A 208 -10.75 -13.74 6.17
CA GLN A 208 -10.02 -14.31 7.30
C GLN A 208 -8.59 -13.77 7.37
N THR A 209 -7.87 -13.78 6.25
CA THR A 209 -6.48 -13.33 6.20
C THR A 209 -6.36 -11.83 6.54
N ALA A 210 -7.25 -10.99 5.98
CA ALA A 210 -7.26 -9.56 6.25
C ALA A 210 -7.49 -9.26 7.75
N LEU A 211 -8.52 -9.88 8.35
CA LEU A 211 -8.89 -9.61 9.74
C LEU A 211 -7.86 -10.18 10.73
N THR A 212 -7.38 -11.41 10.53
CA THR A 212 -6.38 -12.00 11.43
C THR A 212 -5.07 -11.21 11.43
N ARG A 213 -4.60 -10.75 10.26
CA ARG A 213 -3.37 -9.95 10.17
C ARG A 213 -3.55 -8.54 10.72
N LEU A 214 -4.72 -7.95 10.53
CA LEU A 214 -5.06 -6.67 11.14
C LEU A 214 -5.06 -6.77 12.66
N GLU A 215 -5.73 -7.77 13.25
CA GLU A 215 -5.79 -7.97 14.70
C GLU A 215 -4.41 -8.17 15.31
N ALA A 216 -3.54 -8.95 14.65
CA ALA A 216 -2.17 -9.13 15.09
C ALA A 216 -1.36 -7.83 15.13
N LYS A 217 -1.73 -6.82 14.31
CA LYS A 217 -1.07 -5.52 14.24
C LYS A 217 -1.80 -4.40 15.00
N GLY A 218 -3.10 -4.56 15.26
CA GLY A 218 -4.00 -3.56 15.84
C GLY A 218 -4.34 -2.37 14.92
N ARG A 219 -3.59 -2.16 13.84
CA ARG A 219 -3.77 -1.07 12.86
C ARG A 219 -2.96 -1.34 11.59
N GLY A 220 -3.18 -0.54 10.54
CA GLY A 220 -2.26 -0.49 9.40
C GLY A 220 -2.91 -0.23 8.04
N VAL A 221 -2.07 -0.30 7.01
CA VAL A 221 -2.43 -0.23 5.59
C VAL A 221 -2.73 -1.64 5.07
N LEU A 222 -3.99 -1.89 4.73
CA LEU A 222 -4.45 -3.15 4.12
C LEU A 222 -4.30 -3.09 2.60
N LEU A 223 -3.57 -4.06 2.04
CA LEU A 223 -3.42 -4.26 0.60
C LEU A 223 -4.47 -5.22 0.03
N LEU A 224 -5.20 -4.73 -0.97
CA LEU A 224 -6.20 -5.41 -1.79
C LEU A 224 -5.97 -5.08 -3.28
N HIS A 225 -6.70 -5.73 -4.18
CA HIS A 225 -6.67 -5.48 -5.63
C HIS A 225 -8.10 -5.33 -6.16
N ASP A 226 -8.41 -4.20 -6.82
CA ASP A 226 -9.76 -3.92 -7.33
C ASP A 226 -10.06 -4.58 -8.69
N ILE A 227 -9.14 -5.41 -9.18
CA ILE A 227 -9.32 -6.25 -10.38
C ILE A 227 -9.82 -7.67 -10.05
N GLN A 228 -10.03 -8.00 -8.78
CA GLN A 228 -10.32 -9.35 -8.33
C GLN A 228 -11.78 -9.52 -7.87
N GLN A 229 -12.50 -10.49 -8.45
CA GLN A 229 -13.85 -10.86 -8.00
C GLN A 229 -13.88 -11.24 -6.51
N ARG A 230 -12.86 -11.96 -6.02
CA ARG A 230 -12.80 -12.38 -4.62
C ARG A 230 -12.70 -11.20 -3.65
N THR A 231 -12.09 -10.10 -4.07
CA THR A 231 -12.01 -8.84 -3.30
C THR A 231 -13.34 -8.11 -3.30
N GLN A 232 -13.98 -8.02 -4.47
CA GLN A 232 -15.35 -7.53 -4.59
C GLN A 232 -16.31 -8.26 -3.64
N ASP A 233 -16.23 -9.59 -3.56
CA ASP A 233 -17.12 -10.39 -2.71
C ASP A 233 -16.72 -10.35 -1.22
N ALA A 234 -15.44 -10.18 -0.91
CA ALA A 234 -14.93 -10.11 0.46
C ALA A 234 -15.19 -8.74 1.11
N LEU A 235 -15.12 -7.65 0.36
CA LEU A 235 -15.12 -6.29 0.88
C LEU A 235 -16.34 -5.96 1.77
N PRO A 236 -17.59 -6.30 1.41
CA PRO A 236 -18.75 -6.04 2.28
C PRO A 236 -18.61 -6.70 3.67
N VAL A 237 -18.07 -7.92 3.69
CA VAL A 237 -17.83 -8.66 4.95
C VAL A 237 -16.70 -8.01 5.73
N ILE A 238 -15.60 -7.64 5.08
CA ILE A 238 -14.48 -6.93 5.73
C ILE A 238 -14.99 -5.66 6.41
N LEU A 239 -15.72 -4.79 5.70
CA LEU A 239 -16.20 -3.52 6.26
C LEU A 239 -17.16 -3.73 7.44
N ARG A 240 -18.07 -4.71 7.34
CA ARG A 240 -18.97 -5.08 8.45
C ARG A 240 -18.20 -5.56 9.68
N GLU A 241 -17.19 -6.42 9.50
CA GLU A 241 -16.38 -6.94 10.59
C GLU A 241 -15.49 -5.86 11.22
N LEU A 242 -14.92 -4.96 10.41
CA LEU A 242 -14.19 -3.78 10.91
C LEU A 242 -15.09 -2.95 11.83
N LYS A 243 -16.31 -2.64 11.37
CA LYS A 243 -17.30 -1.91 12.17
C LYS A 243 -17.64 -2.63 13.47
N ALA A 244 -17.94 -3.93 13.40
CA ALA A 244 -18.32 -4.74 14.56
C ALA A 244 -17.20 -4.83 15.61
N ARG A 245 -15.93 -4.79 15.17
CA ARG A 245 -14.75 -4.89 16.02
C ARG A 245 -14.18 -3.52 16.43
N GLY A 246 -14.89 -2.43 16.14
CA GLY A 246 -14.49 -1.07 16.55
C GLY A 246 -13.34 -0.46 15.74
N TYR A 247 -13.00 -1.04 14.58
CA TYR A 247 -12.04 -0.43 13.67
C TYR A 247 -12.63 0.78 12.95
N ARG A 248 -11.75 1.71 12.60
CA ARG A 248 -12.08 2.99 11.97
C ARG A 248 -11.29 3.15 10.69
N ILE A 249 -11.96 3.56 9.62
CA ILE A 249 -11.26 3.84 8.36
C ILE A 249 -10.62 5.22 8.40
N VAL A 250 -9.37 5.29 7.97
CA VAL A 250 -8.63 6.54 7.73
C VAL A 250 -8.44 6.71 6.23
N HIS A 251 -8.80 7.88 5.73
CA HIS A 251 -8.53 8.26 4.34
C HIS A 251 -7.25 9.08 4.29
N VAL A 252 -6.36 8.75 3.36
CA VAL A 252 -5.05 9.42 3.28
C VAL A 252 -4.99 10.28 2.03
N VAL A 253 -4.61 11.54 2.18
CA VAL A 253 -4.47 12.49 1.08
C VAL A 253 -3.12 13.20 1.17
N PRO A 254 -2.55 13.65 0.04
CA PRO A 254 -1.31 14.43 0.08
C PRO A 254 -1.54 15.83 0.64
N ALA A 255 -0.52 16.36 1.31
CA ALA A 255 -0.44 17.76 1.68
C ALA A 255 -0.32 18.64 0.42
N THR A 256 -0.92 19.83 0.48
CA THR A 256 -0.81 20.87 -0.55
C THR A 256 -0.72 22.22 0.13
N ALA A 257 -0.39 23.28 -0.61
CA ALA A 257 -0.40 24.65 -0.08
C ALA A 257 -1.74 25.05 0.58
N LYS A 258 -2.86 24.47 0.13
CA LYS A 258 -4.21 24.70 0.68
C LYS A 258 -4.65 23.66 1.71
N ARG A 259 -3.90 22.57 1.86
CA ARG A 259 -4.21 21.44 2.75
C ARG A 259 -2.95 21.08 3.54
N PRO A 260 -2.68 21.75 4.67
CA PRO A 260 -1.47 21.49 5.45
C PRO A 260 -1.47 20.06 5.99
N LYS A 261 -0.28 19.49 6.14
CA LYS A 261 -0.09 18.15 6.71
C LYS A 261 -0.71 18.04 8.11
N THR A 262 -1.16 16.85 8.46
CA THR A 262 -1.58 16.54 9.83
C THR A 262 -0.36 16.61 10.76
N PRO A 263 -0.40 17.37 11.86
CA PRO A 263 0.70 17.38 12.83
C PRO A 263 0.90 16.00 13.44
N THR A 264 2.13 15.51 13.39
CA THR A 264 2.52 14.18 13.90
C THR A 264 3.87 14.27 14.61
N GLN A 265 4.11 13.35 15.52
CA GLN A 265 5.41 13.13 16.15
C GLN A 265 6.15 11.96 15.47
N PRO A 266 7.49 11.96 15.41
CA PRO A 266 8.25 10.90 14.73
C PRO A 266 7.88 9.48 15.19
N TRP A 267 7.72 9.27 16.50
CA TRP A 267 7.40 7.96 17.07
C TRP A 267 6.04 7.40 16.63
N GLN A 268 5.13 8.24 16.13
CA GLN A 268 3.82 7.81 15.65
C GLN A 268 3.91 7.08 14.31
N TRP A 269 4.99 7.24 13.55
CA TRP A 269 5.19 6.64 12.23
C TRP A 269 5.69 5.19 12.31
N HIS A 270 5.49 4.49 13.42
CA HIS A 270 5.87 3.09 13.56
C HIS A 270 4.64 2.22 13.86
N ILE A 271 4.68 0.96 13.43
CA ILE A 271 3.56 0.03 13.64
C ILE A 271 3.27 -0.22 15.13
N SER A 272 4.32 -0.16 15.96
CA SER A 272 4.26 -0.24 17.42
C SER A 272 4.84 1.06 17.99
N PRO A 273 4.07 2.15 17.97
CA PRO A 273 4.54 3.47 18.39
C PRO A 273 4.72 3.49 19.91
N SER A 274 5.92 3.80 20.40
CA SER A 274 6.18 4.00 21.83
C SER A 274 6.26 5.49 22.13
N ASP A 275 5.29 6.00 22.90
CA ASP A 275 5.30 7.39 23.34
C ASP A 275 6.47 7.62 24.32
N PRO A 276 7.43 8.48 23.99
CA PRO A 276 8.57 8.75 24.86
C PRO A 276 8.16 9.25 26.26
N SER A 277 7.01 9.93 26.38
CA SER A 277 6.50 10.40 27.67
C SER A 277 6.13 9.23 28.60
N LEU A 278 5.65 8.12 28.06
CA LEU A 278 5.33 6.90 28.83
C LEU A 278 6.59 6.15 29.27
N ILE A 279 7.70 6.27 28.52
CA ILE A 279 9.00 5.68 28.90
C ILE A 279 9.62 6.47 30.07
N SER A 280 9.44 7.80 30.09
CA SER A 280 9.94 8.66 31.18
C SER A 280 9.12 8.57 32.47
N ALA A 281 7.91 8.02 32.41
CA ALA A 281 7.00 7.86 33.56
C ALA A 281 7.20 6.54 34.32
N ALA A 282 8.14 5.68 33.89
CA ALA A 282 8.53 4.52 34.68
C ALA A 282 9.16 4.99 36.00
N PRO A 283 8.65 4.57 37.17
CA PRO A 283 9.19 5.02 38.44
C PRO A 283 10.67 4.63 38.55
N GLU A 284 11.49 5.53 39.08
CA GLU A 284 12.95 5.38 39.31
C GLU A 284 13.35 4.12 40.11
N ALA A 285 12.38 3.38 40.65
CA ALA A 285 12.52 2.18 41.45
C ALA A 285 12.61 0.89 40.61
N MET A 286 13.48 0.84 39.61
CA MET A 286 13.99 -0.43 39.07
C MET A 286 15.43 -0.30 38.58
N ARG A 287 16.26 0.43 39.34
CA ARG A 287 17.71 0.26 39.25
C ARG A 287 18.06 -1.06 39.93
N PHE A 288 18.34 -2.10 39.14
CA PHE A 288 19.03 -3.28 39.66
C PHE A 288 20.42 -2.83 40.15
N VAL A 289 20.55 -2.66 41.47
CA VAL A 289 21.86 -2.49 42.12
C VAL A 289 22.53 -3.84 42.09
N PHE A 290 23.45 -4.05 41.15
CA PHE A 290 24.38 -5.17 41.22
C PHE A 290 25.29 -4.93 42.42
N THR A 291 25.02 -5.61 43.53
CA THR A 291 25.89 -5.60 44.69
C THR A 291 26.88 -6.75 44.49
N PRO A 292 28.17 -6.50 44.22
CA PRO A 292 29.12 -7.60 44.07
C PRO A 292 29.25 -8.35 45.40
N PRO A 293 29.27 -9.69 45.40
CA PRO A 293 29.47 -10.46 46.62
C PRO A 293 30.85 -10.16 47.22
N LYS A 294 30.89 -10.00 48.55
CA LYS A 294 32.13 -9.85 49.31
C LYS A 294 33.01 -11.07 49.08
N ALA A 295 34.25 -10.84 48.67
CA ALA A 295 35.27 -11.86 48.53
C ALA A 295 35.58 -12.49 49.90
N HIS A 296 35.40 -13.81 50.02
CA HIS A 296 36.02 -14.61 51.07
C HIS A 296 37.42 -15.07 50.59
N PRO A 297 38.46 -15.00 51.44
CA PRO A 297 39.80 -15.36 51.01
C PRO A 297 40.04 -16.88 51.09
N SER A 298 40.88 -17.35 50.16
CA SER A 298 41.61 -18.65 50.12
C SER A 298 40.83 -19.81 49.49
N ALA A 299 41.39 -20.64 48.59
CA ALA A 299 42.78 -21.06 48.46
C ALA A 299 43.23 -21.24 46.99
N VAL A 300 44.54 -21.04 46.82
CA VAL A 300 45.32 -21.10 45.59
C VAL A 300 45.54 -22.55 45.14
N ALA A 301 45.38 -22.83 43.85
CA ALA A 301 46.12 -23.90 43.18
C ALA A 301 46.67 -23.37 41.84
N LYS A 302 47.99 -23.39 41.74
CA LYS A 302 48.83 -22.84 40.67
C LYS A 302 48.60 -23.58 39.35
N VAL A 303 48.51 -22.85 38.25
CA VAL A 303 48.81 -23.40 36.92
C VAL A 303 49.93 -22.54 36.32
N ASN A 304 51.07 -23.18 36.07
CA ASN A 304 52.23 -22.55 35.45
C ASN A 304 51.96 -22.29 33.96
N ALA A 305 52.39 -21.13 33.50
CA ALA A 305 52.58 -20.77 32.09
C ALA A 305 53.61 -21.70 31.42
N VAL A 306 53.58 -21.84 30.09
CA VAL A 306 54.63 -21.38 29.16
C VAL A 306 54.16 -21.52 27.70
N SER A 307 54.23 -20.37 27.02
CA SER A 307 54.53 -20.02 25.61
C SER A 307 54.33 -20.97 24.42
N ALA A 308 53.77 -20.37 23.37
CA ALA A 308 53.79 -20.79 21.98
C ALA A 308 55.16 -20.56 21.30
N VAL A 309 55.56 -21.47 20.39
CA VAL A 309 56.46 -21.19 19.25
C VAL A 309 56.10 -22.06 18.03
N SER A 310 55.90 -21.36 16.91
CA SER A 310 56.13 -21.69 15.48
C SER A 310 56.67 -23.08 15.06
N SER A 311 56.11 -23.65 13.98
CA SER A 311 56.82 -23.76 12.69
C SER A 311 56.00 -24.45 11.58
N SER A 312 56.48 -24.24 10.36
CA SER A 312 55.91 -24.47 9.03
C SER A 312 55.90 -25.92 8.51
N ALA A 313 55.07 -26.13 7.48
CA ALA A 313 55.37 -26.78 6.19
C ALA A 313 54.68 -28.12 5.82
N ARG A 314 54.12 -28.08 4.60
CA ARG A 314 54.03 -29.10 3.53
C ARG A 314 52.99 -30.24 3.55
N ARG A 315 52.20 -30.22 2.46
CA ARG A 315 51.79 -31.29 1.51
C ARG A 315 51.22 -32.60 2.05
N GLY A 316 50.05 -32.98 1.52
CA GLY A 316 49.69 -34.37 1.29
C GLY A 316 48.18 -34.62 1.12
N LYS A 317 47.76 -34.95 -0.12
CA LYS A 317 46.47 -35.60 -0.42
C LYS A 317 46.49 -37.03 0.14
N THR A 318 45.34 -37.57 0.58
CA THR A 318 44.70 -38.82 0.07
C THR A 318 43.50 -39.26 0.92
N HIS A 319 42.56 -39.92 0.24
CA HIS A 319 41.37 -40.62 0.76
C HIS A 319 41.67 -41.83 1.64
N ALA A 320 40.79 -42.11 2.62
CA ALA A 320 40.24 -43.43 3.01
C ALA A 320 39.37 -43.20 4.27
N ARG A 321 38.05 -43.40 4.25
CA ARG A 321 37.29 -44.64 4.48
C ARG A 321 37.60 -45.37 5.79
N SER A 322 36.51 -45.67 6.51
CA SER A 322 36.34 -46.74 7.51
C SER A 322 37.00 -46.50 8.87
N ASP A 323 36.46 -46.88 10.01
CA ASP A 323 35.20 -47.52 10.40
C ASP A 323 35.12 -47.47 11.95
N MET A 324 33.95 -47.82 12.46
CA MET A 324 33.73 -48.50 13.75
C MET A 324 33.53 -47.74 15.07
N ILE A 325 32.24 -47.73 15.46
CA ILE A 325 31.66 -48.33 16.68
C ILE A 325 32.04 -47.73 18.04
N TRP A 326 31.03 -47.14 18.69
CA TRP A 326 30.66 -47.49 20.06
C TRP A 326 29.14 -47.67 20.17
N LEU A 327 28.74 -48.83 20.70
CA LEU A 327 27.36 -49.20 21.05
C LEU A 327 27.16 -48.96 22.56
N ALA A 328 26.04 -48.38 22.98
CA ALA A 328 25.14 -48.99 23.97
C ALA A 328 23.93 -48.09 24.31
N ARG A 329 22.73 -48.64 24.03
CA ARG A 329 21.47 -48.72 24.83
C ARG A 329 20.94 -47.46 25.55
N THR A 330 19.65 -47.17 25.65
CA THR A 330 18.35 -47.82 25.35
C THR A 330 17.27 -46.78 25.64
N GLY A 331 16.16 -46.78 24.89
CA GLY A 331 14.96 -46.02 25.26
C GLY A 331 13.98 -45.89 24.10
N ALA A 332 12.97 -46.76 24.09
CA ALA A 332 11.98 -46.90 23.03
C ALA A 332 10.88 -45.83 23.10
N ALA A 333 10.50 -45.27 21.94
CA ALA A 333 9.11 -45.00 21.54
C ALA A 333 9.07 -44.74 20.03
N ARG A 334 8.25 -45.52 19.31
CA ARG A 334 8.06 -45.46 17.85
C ARG A 334 7.18 -44.27 17.44
N PRO A 335 7.45 -43.65 16.28
CA PRO A 335 6.43 -43.09 15.40
C PRO A 335 6.30 -43.92 14.11
N ASP A 336 5.07 -44.26 13.72
CA ASP A 336 4.78 -44.83 12.41
C ASP A 336 4.65 -43.73 11.34
N ALA A 337 5.56 -43.82 10.36
CA ALA A 337 5.29 -43.95 8.92
C ALA A 337 4.39 -42.90 8.21
N ALA A 338 4.70 -42.35 7.04
CA ALA A 338 5.64 -42.75 5.99
C ALA A 338 6.05 -41.56 5.11
N ALA A 339 7.27 -41.67 4.55
CA ALA A 339 7.76 -40.95 3.38
C ALA A 339 6.89 -41.30 2.14
N ARG A 340 6.85 -40.64 0.99
CA ARG A 340 7.85 -39.94 0.15
C ARG A 340 7.08 -39.52 -1.11
N LEU A 341 7.40 -38.38 -1.73
CA LEU A 341 7.76 -38.29 -3.16
C LEU A 341 8.02 -36.84 -3.57
N LEU A 342 9.23 -36.63 -4.09
CA LEU A 342 9.73 -35.43 -4.73
C LEU A 342 9.23 -35.37 -6.17
N SER A 343 8.84 -34.19 -6.65
CA SER A 343 9.50 -33.45 -7.76
C SER A 343 8.55 -32.49 -8.50
N PRO A 344 9.09 -31.44 -9.16
CA PRO A 344 8.38 -30.23 -9.54
C PRO A 344 7.91 -30.24 -11.00
N VAL A 345 6.87 -29.47 -11.33
CA VAL A 345 6.56 -29.09 -12.72
C VAL A 345 6.10 -27.62 -12.78
N PRO A 346 6.65 -26.80 -13.70
CA PRO A 346 6.21 -25.43 -13.95
C PRO A 346 5.11 -25.41 -15.02
N VAL A 347 4.21 -24.43 -14.98
CA VAL A 347 3.34 -24.13 -16.14
C VAL A 347 3.40 -22.65 -16.44
N ALA A 348 4.01 -22.36 -17.60
CA ALA A 348 3.91 -21.11 -18.32
C ALA A 348 2.53 -20.99 -18.97
N PHE A 349 1.92 -19.82 -18.91
CA PHE A 349 0.68 -19.52 -19.62
C PHE A 349 1.02 -18.90 -20.97
N GLN A 350 0.64 -19.57 -22.05
CA GLN A 350 0.81 -19.12 -23.43
C GLN A 350 -0.58 -18.89 -24.03
N LEU A 351 -0.84 -17.66 -24.46
CA LEU A 351 -2.09 -17.29 -25.13
C LEU A 351 -2.08 -17.86 -26.56
N SER A 352 -2.94 -18.86 -26.81
CA SER A 352 -3.22 -19.35 -28.15
C SER A 352 -4.11 -18.36 -28.89
N GLY A 353 -3.61 -17.86 -30.02
CA GLY A 353 -4.33 -16.99 -30.93
C GLY A 353 -5.58 -17.65 -31.52
N GLN A 354 -6.64 -16.87 -31.64
CA GLN A 354 -7.84 -17.27 -32.35
C GLN A 354 -7.72 -16.84 -33.82
N GLN A 355 -7.92 -17.83 -34.67
CA GLN A 355 -7.81 -17.78 -36.13
C GLN A 355 -8.76 -16.76 -36.77
N ARG A 356 -8.22 -16.09 -37.78
CA ARG A 356 -8.97 -15.43 -38.86
C ARG A 356 -9.92 -16.44 -39.52
N ARG A 357 -11.20 -16.09 -39.63
CA ARG A 357 -12.07 -16.64 -40.67
C ARG A 357 -12.34 -15.55 -41.70
N THR A 358 -11.79 -15.79 -42.88
CA THR A 358 -12.15 -15.15 -44.14
C THR A 358 -13.59 -15.55 -44.50
N HIS A 359 -14.47 -14.58 -44.69
CA HIS A 359 -15.69 -14.77 -45.48
C HIS A 359 -15.56 -13.97 -46.77
N THR A 360 -15.59 -14.72 -47.86
CA THR A 360 -15.67 -14.27 -49.24
C THR A 360 -17.02 -13.62 -49.53
N ALA A 361 -16.97 -12.63 -50.42
CA ALA A 361 -18.08 -11.87 -50.96
C ALA A 361 -19.08 -12.73 -51.76
N SER A 362 -20.35 -12.38 -51.61
CA SER A 362 -21.38 -12.55 -52.64
C SER A 362 -22.23 -11.28 -52.62
N GLY A 363 -22.27 -10.58 -53.76
CA GLY A 363 -23.18 -9.47 -53.95
C GLY A 363 -24.61 -9.98 -54.18
N ASP A 364 -25.59 -9.19 -53.77
CA ASP A 364 -26.60 -8.70 -54.71
C ASP A 364 -27.33 -7.45 -54.18
N THR A 365 -27.80 -6.70 -55.16
CA THR A 365 -28.52 -5.42 -55.18
C THR A 365 -29.80 -5.32 -54.33
N LEU A 366 -30.10 -4.12 -53.77
CA LEU A 366 -31.27 -3.29 -54.13
C LEU A 366 -31.49 -2.08 -53.16
N SER A 367 -31.41 -0.87 -53.75
CA SER A 367 -32.29 0.30 -53.64
C SER A 367 -33.11 0.56 -52.36
N ARG A 368 -32.92 1.75 -51.74
CA ARG A 368 -33.95 2.82 -51.65
C ARG A 368 -33.43 4.10 -50.98
N ARG A 369 -33.50 5.18 -51.76
CA ARG A 369 -33.63 6.63 -51.45
C ARG A 369 -32.53 7.35 -50.69
#